data_AF-A0A2V8BKC5-F1
#
_entry.id   AF-A0A2V8BKC5-F1
#
_cell.length_a   1.000
_cell.length_b   1.000
_cell.length_c   1.000
_cell.angle_alpha   90.00
_cell.angle_beta   90.00
_cell.angle_gamma   90.00
#
_symmetry.space_group_name_H-M   'P 1'
#
loop_
_entity.id
_entity.type
_entity.pdbx_description
1 polymer ?
#
loop_
_entity_poly.entity_id
_entity_poly.type
_entity_poly.pdbx_seq_one_letter_code
_entity_poly.pdbx_strand_id
1 'polypeptide(L)' 'MTGTITAANVVGVATQAIPAGDLSDPLEAIRTGNAYVNVHSTVSPGGELRGQIK' A
#
# COMPACT_ATOMS: atom_id res chain seq x y z
N MET A 1 -2.50 -14.58 -10.51
CA MET A 1 -2.73 -13.23 -11.09
C MET A 1 -1.50 -12.41 -10.78
N THR A 2 -1.00 -11.62 -11.72
CA THR A 2 0.13 -10.70 -11.52
C THR A 2 -0.33 -9.28 -11.84
N GLY A 3 0.23 -8.31 -11.14
CA GLY A 3 0.00 -6.89 -11.34
C GLY A 3 1.27 -6.12 -11.04
N THR A 4 1.46 -5.00 -11.71
CA THR A 4 2.60 -4.11 -11.49
C THR A 4 2.12 -2.85 -10.80
N ILE A 5 2.65 -2.59 -9.60
CA ILE A 5 2.47 -1.32 -8.90
C ILE A 5 3.56 -0.36 -9.40
N THR A 6 3.14 0.83 -9.81
CA THR A 6 4.02 1.94 -10.23
C THR A 6 3.78 3.15 -9.34
N ALA A 7 4.61 4.19 -9.48
CA ALA A 7 4.40 5.50 -8.88
C ALA A 7 2.96 6.04 -9.08
N ALA A 8 2.39 5.85 -10.28
CA ALA A 8 1.03 6.31 -10.58
C ALA A 8 -0.06 5.63 -9.74
N ASN A 9 0.24 4.50 -9.10
CA ASN A 9 -0.70 3.79 -8.23
C ASN A 9 -0.62 4.27 -6.77
N VAL A 10 0.33 5.14 -6.43
CA VAL A 10 0.44 5.72 -5.09
C VAL A 10 -0.49 6.93 -4.99
N VAL A 11 -1.52 6.77 -4.17
CA VAL A 11 -2.44 7.85 -3.81
C VAL A 11 -1.97 8.48 -2.52
N GLY A 12 -1.77 9.80 -2.53
CA GLY A 12 -1.35 10.53 -1.34
C GLY A 12 -2.46 10.65 -0.31
N VAL A 13 -2.13 10.38 0.95
CA VAL A 13 -3.02 10.54 2.09
C VAL A 13 -2.32 11.45 3.10
N ALA A 14 -2.90 12.61 3.39
CA ALA A 14 -2.26 13.66 4.19
C ALA A 14 -1.77 13.17 5.57
N THR A 15 -2.44 12.19 6.17
CA THR A 15 -2.08 11.61 7.48
C THR A 15 -0.96 10.59 7.42
N GLN A 16 -0.60 10.09 6.24
CA GLN A 16 0.47 9.11 6.05
C GLN A 16 1.78 9.75 5.58
N ALA A 17 1.77 11.06 5.31
CA ALA A 17 2.91 11.82 4.81
C ALA A 17 3.56 11.26 3.53
N ILE A 18 2.82 10.45 2.75
CA ILE A 18 3.27 9.90 1.47
C ILE A 18 2.68 10.78 0.35
N PRO A 19 3.50 11.45 -0.46
CA PRO A 19 3.04 12.18 -1.63
C PRO A 19 2.42 11.25 -2.67
N ALA A 20 1.37 11.71 -3.36
CA ALA A 20 0.86 11.00 -4.52
C ALA A 20 1.94 10.90 -5.60
N GLY A 21 2.10 9.75 -6.24
CA GLY A 21 3.14 9.55 -7.25
C GLY A 21 4.52 9.18 -6.69
N ASP A 22 4.72 9.08 -5.37
CA ASP A 22 6.01 8.66 -4.81
C ASP A 22 5.98 7.18 -4.37
N LEU A 23 6.64 6.32 -5.15
CA LEU A 23 6.76 4.88 -4.82
C LEU A 23 7.90 4.59 -3.82
N SER A 24 8.81 5.54 -3.60
CA SER A 24 10.02 5.33 -2.79
C SER A 24 9.67 5.18 -1.31
N ASP A 25 8.87 6.10 -0.79
CA ASP A 25 8.41 6.14 0.60
C ASP A 25 7.65 4.86 1.03
N PRO A 26 6.62 4.39 0.30
CA PRO A 26 5.93 3.16 0.68
C PRO A 26 6.84 1.92 0.56
N LEU A 27 7.78 1.89 -0.39
CA LEU A 27 8.75 0.78 -0.48
C LEU A 27 9.71 0.77 0.72
N GLU A 28 10.14 1.94 1.20
CA GLU A 28 10.96 2.04 2.41
C GLU A 28 10.17 1.60 3.64
N ALA A 29 8.91 2.04 3.79
CA ALA A 29 8.04 1.61 4.89
C ALA A 29 7.86 0.09 4.91
N ILE A 30 7.71 -0.54 3.74
CA ILE A 30 7.65 -2.01 3.61
C ILE A 30 8.95 -2.66 4.07
N ARG A 31 10.10 -2.18 3.58
CA ARG A 31 11.42 -2.75 3.89
C ARG A 31 11.82 -2.62 5.36
N THR A 32 11.33 -1.57 6.02
CA THR A 32 11.61 -1.30 7.44
C THR A 32 10.58 -1.91 8.39
N GLY A 33 9.57 -2.62 7.86
CA GLY A 33 8.54 -3.26 8.66
C GLY A 33 7.49 -2.28 9.23
N ASN A 34 7.45 -1.05 8.71
CA ASN A 34 6.56 0.03 9.14
C ASN A 34 5.30 0.14 8.27
N ALA A 35 5.03 -0.84 7.40
CA ALA A 35 3.85 -0.86 6.54
C ALA A 35 2.77 -1.82 7.07
N TYR A 36 1.53 -1.35 7.09
CA TYR A 36 0.35 -2.19 7.24
C TYR A 36 -0.34 -2.34 5.88
N VAL A 37 -0.61 -3.57 5.47
CA VAL A 37 -1.31 -3.86 4.21
C VAL A 37 -2.75 -4.23 4.49
N ASN A 38 -3.63 -3.70 3.64
CA ASN A 38 -5.01 -4.14 3.55
C ASN A 38 -5.38 -4.30 2.08
N VAL A 39 -5.86 -5.48 1.70
CA VAL A 39 -6.24 -5.85 0.33
C VAL A 39 -7.73 -6.04 0.28
N HIS A 40 -8.40 -5.44 -0.69
CA HIS A 40 -9.82 -5.55 -0.91
C HIS A 40 -10.10 -6.16 -2.28
N SER A 41 -11.20 -6.91 -2.38
CA SER A 41 -11.80 -7.32 -3.65
C SER A 41 -13.28 -7.00 -3.67
N THR A 42 -13.89 -7.11 -4.84
CA THR A 42 -15.33 -6.93 -5.00
C THR A 42 -16.15 -7.97 -4.23
N VAL A 43 -15.61 -9.18 -4.07
CA VAL A 43 -16.23 -10.28 -3.32
C VAL A 43 -16.06 -10.10 -1.80
N SER A 44 -14.91 -9.55 -1.38
CA SER A 44 -14.59 -9.29 0.03
C SER A 44 -14.29 -7.80 0.28
N PRO A 45 -15.30 -6.92 0.23
CA PRO A 45 -15.11 -5.47 0.34
C PRO A 45 -14.67 -5.03 1.74
N GLY A 46 -14.94 -5.83 2.78
CA GLY A 46 -14.46 -5.57 4.15
C GLY A 46 -12.96 -5.81 4.35
N GLY A 47 -12.26 -6.34 3.33
CA GLY A 47 -10.85 -6.68 3.35
C GLY A 47 -10.66 -8.20 3.22
N GLU A 48 -10.06 -8.61 2.10
CA GLU A 48 -9.70 -9.99 1.80
C GLU A 48 -8.49 -10.45 2.63
N LEU A 49 -7.49 -9.58 2.77
CA LEU A 49 -6.26 -9.84 3.54
C LEU A 49 -5.81 -8.58 4.26
N ARG A 50 -5.32 -8.71 5.50
CA ARG A 50 -4.79 -7.59 6.28
C ARG A 50 -3.70 -7.99 7.25
N GLY A 51 -2.70 -7.13 7.47
CA GLY A 51 -1.62 -7.40 8.41
C GLY A 51 -0.44 -6.42 8.33
N GLN A 52 0.44 -6.50 9.33
CA GLN A 52 1.74 -5.82 9.31
C GLN A 52 2.68 -6.54 8.34
N ILE A 53 3.38 -5.80 7.50
CA ILE A 53 4.52 -6.31 6.74
C ILE A 53 5.78 -6.09 7.57
N LYS A 54 6.58 -7.14 7.76
CA LYS A 54 7.86 -7.15 8.48
C LYS A 54 8.81 -8.16 7.85
#